data_AF-A0A9E5KSJ3-F1
#
_entry.id   AF-A0A9E5KSJ3-F1
#
_cell.length_a   1.000
_cell.length_b   1.000
_cell.length_c   1.000
_cell.angle_alpha   90.00
_cell.angle_beta   90.00
_cell.angle_gamma   90.00
#
_symmetry.space_group_name_H-M   'P 1'
#
loop_
_entity.id
_entity.type
_entity.pdbx_description
1 polymer ?
#
loop_
_entity_poly.entity_id
_entity_poly.type
_entity_poly.pdbx_seq_one_letter_code
_entity_poly.pdbx_strand_id
1 'polypeptide(L)'
;NHMANGMSRTYILSGFVGSDGFRNLCGQYGIKLGTVNLTQNRDQNTVATAFVHRLYIHALGRTTVSEADLNSRVGDLRSNKITAANMLKEIFSSDEYKGRNLDNAEFVHASYKTLYGRDARDAELGQKLSYLNAHSTQDLLAVLIDSSEFKTICAAAGITSGSLTQSKAVYNILDVSAYQNTINWSAVAASGKVDGVMIRAVSTSNTSNGPYVDPYFAANVIGAKRAGLKVGVYYVLYGQNIGECASEVNLMLSEIAKLEAQGYYIDLPVACDLEYNTGKLSAGYLTTLGRYSMDLIELAGYYPLLYTGANFSQNSLNLSEIGNRDLWIAWYPYLLHNSIVYGIKGTPYENVLAPIEATPCTKSGNPTNPATVGVNSYSIWQYRSDANISGINGKVDINYAYKDYATILATTTRSDGTKWNHLK
;
A
#
# COMPACT_ATOMS: atom_id res chain seq x y z
N ASN A 1 20.31 -28.97 18.75
CA ASN A 1 21.57 -28.38 18.25
C ASN A 1 21.51 -26.86 18.39
N HIS A 2 21.85 -26.32 19.57
CA HIS A 2 21.63 -24.89 19.89
C HIS A 2 22.55 -23.93 19.13
N MET A 3 23.79 -24.33 18.81
CA MET A 3 24.70 -23.50 18.01
C MET A 3 24.20 -23.29 16.58
N ALA A 4 23.59 -24.33 15.98
CA ALA A 4 22.98 -24.22 14.66
C ALA A 4 21.81 -23.22 14.61
N ASN A 5 21.30 -22.79 15.77
CA ASN A 5 20.24 -21.80 15.90
C ASN A 5 20.74 -20.45 16.44
N GLY A 6 22.06 -20.20 16.43
CA GLY A 6 22.66 -18.91 16.78
C GLY A 6 23.14 -18.74 18.22
N MET A 7 22.96 -19.75 19.09
CA MET A 7 23.46 -19.69 20.47
C MET A 7 24.99 -19.70 20.51
N SER A 8 25.60 -18.96 21.45
CA SER A 8 27.06 -18.87 21.53
C SER A 8 27.71 -20.14 22.09
N ARG A 9 29.02 -20.26 21.90
CA ARG A 9 29.82 -21.28 22.59
C ARG A 9 29.77 -21.10 24.11
N THR A 10 29.64 -19.87 24.60
CA THR A 10 29.47 -19.57 26.03
C THR A 10 28.15 -20.12 26.56
N TYR A 11 27.07 -20.03 25.78
CA TYR A 11 25.80 -20.69 26.12
C TYR A 11 25.97 -22.21 26.23
N ILE A 12 26.63 -22.83 25.25
CA ILE A 12 26.90 -24.28 25.30
C ILE A 12 27.71 -24.65 26.54
N LEU A 13 28.79 -23.90 26.82
CA LEU A 13 29.61 -24.10 28.02
C LEU A 13 28.79 -23.96 29.29
N SER A 14 27.88 -22.98 29.36
CA SER A 14 27.01 -22.79 30.52
C SER A 14 26.11 -23.99 30.78
N GLY A 15 25.61 -24.65 29.72
CA GLY A 15 24.84 -25.89 29.82
C GLY A 15 25.65 -27.06 30.38
N PHE A 16 26.90 -27.21 29.94
CA PHE A 16 27.81 -28.23 30.50
C PHE A 16 28.12 -27.96 31.97
N VAL A 17 28.50 -26.73 32.31
CA VAL A 17 28.83 -26.32 33.68
C VAL A 17 27.61 -26.43 34.61
N GLY A 18 26.40 -26.22 34.09
CA GLY A 18 25.16 -26.35 34.85
C GLY A 18 24.63 -27.77 35.00
N SER A 19 25.18 -28.75 34.27
CA SER A 19 24.64 -30.11 34.21
C SER A 19 24.87 -30.92 35.50
N ASP A 20 23.96 -31.86 35.79
CA ASP A 20 24.09 -32.77 36.93
C ASP A 20 25.36 -33.65 36.83
N GLY A 21 25.72 -34.07 35.61
CA GLY A 21 26.92 -34.84 35.36
C GLY A 21 28.20 -34.08 35.75
N PHE A 22 28.32 -32.83 35.35
CA PHE A 22 29.47 -32.00 35.72
C PHE A 22 29.47 -31.66 37.21
N ARG A 23 28.30 -31.39 37.79
CA ARG A 23 28.13 -31.16 39.23
C ARG A 23 28.60 -32.36 40.05
N ASN A 24 28.21 -33.58 39.66
CA ASN A 24 28.63 -34.81 40.32
C ASN A 24 30.13 -35.05 40.22
N LEU A 25 30.72 -34.79 39.04
CA LEU A 25 32.16 -34.91 38.83
C LEU A 25 32.93 -33.93 39.73
N CYS A 26 32.52 -32.66 39.78
CA CYS A 26 33.12 -31.68 40.69
C CYS A 26 33.04 -32.14 42.15
N GLY A 27 31.88 -32.67 42.58
CA GLY A 27 31.69 -33.20 43.93
C GLY A 27 32.62 -34.38 44.25
N GLN A 28 32.80 -35.32 43.32
CA GLN A 28 33.68 -36.47 43.49
C GLN A 28 35.15 -36.07 43.72
N TYR A 29 35.60 -35.02 43.04
CA TYR A 29 36.98 -34.54 43.13
C TYR A 29 37.18 -33.36 44.10
N GLY A 30 36.16 -32.99 44.88
CA GLY A 30 36.23 -31.87 45.83
C GLY A 30 36.43 -30.49 45.18
N ILE A 31 36.07 -30.35 43.89
CA ILE A 31 36.18 -29.10 43.13
C ILE A 31 34.94 -28.25 43.39
N LYS A 32 35.14 -26.98 43.76
CA LYS A 32 34.04 -26.02 43.90
C LYS A 32 33.44 -25.67 42.53
N LEU A 33 32.14 -25.86 42.38
CA LEU A 33 31.41 -25.53 41.15
C LEU A 33 31.38 -24.01 40.91
N GLY A 34 31.73 -23.59 39.69
CA GLY A 34 31.62 -22.20 39.21
C GLY A 34 30.32 -21.94 38.43
N THR A 35 30.16 -20.72 37.93
CA THR A 35 29.05 -20.34 37.05
C THR A 35 29.57 -19.69 35.77
N VAL A 36 28.81 -19.80 34.69
CA VAL A 36 29.06 -19.09 33.43
C VAL A 36 27.99 -18.02 33.28
N ASN A 37 28.40 -16.76 33.28
CA ASN A 37 27.49 -15.63 33.16
C ASN A 37 27.17 -15.36 31.68
N LEU A 38 25.90 -15.50 31.31
CA LEU A 38 25.42 -15.19 29.96
C LEU A 38 24.99 -13.72 29.90
N THR A 39 25.81 -12.88 29.29
CA THR A 39 25.55 -11.43 29.16
C THR A 39 25.02 -11.05 27.78
N GLN A 40 25.22 -11.89 26.77
CA GLN A 40 24.73 -11.65 25.42
C GLN A 40 23.22 -11.88 25.35
N ASN A 41 22.48 -10.96 24.74
CA ASN A 41 21.05 -11.09 24.48
C ASN A 41 20.71 -12.39 23.76
N ARG A 42 21.55 -12.81 22.80
CA ARG A 42 21.37 -14.05 22.05
C ARG A 42 21.43 -15.30 22.93
N ASP A 43 22.11 -15.23 24.08
CA ASP A 43 22.26 -16.35 25.00
C ASP A 43 21.17 -16.36 26.08
N GLN A 44 20.49 -15.24 26.30
CA GLN A 44 19.47 -15.06 27.34
C GLN A 44 18.06 -15.45 26.88
N ASN A 45 17.85 -15.74 25.59
CA ASN A 45 16.55 -16.15 25.05
C ASN A 45 16.71 -17.04 23.81
N THR A 46 16.73 -18.35 24.01
CA THR A 46 16.96 -19.33 22.94
C THR A 46 15.90 -19.30 21.84
N VAL A 47 14.64 -19.05 22.20
CA VAL A 47 13.52 -19.04 21.25
C VAL A 47 13.57 -17.79 20.37
N ALA A 48 13.80 -16.62 20.96
CA ALA A 48 14.01 -15.39 20.21
C ALA A 48 15.24 -15.47 19.31
N THR A 49 16.35 -16.04 19.80
CA THR A 49 17.58 -16.22 19.00
C THR A 49 17.33 -17.14 17.80
N ALA A 50 16.65 -18.27 18.00
CA ALA A 50 16.29 -19.15 16.90
C ALA A 50 15.36 -18.45 15.89
N PHE A 51 14.40 -17.63 16.34
CA PHE A 51 13.55 -16.83 15.46
C PHE A 51 14.35 -15.83 14.64
N VAL A 52 15.18 -15.00 15.28
CA VAL A 52 16.03 -14.01 14.61
C VAL A 52 16.98 -14.70 13.62
N HIS A 53 17.58 -15.83 14.00
CA HIS A 53 18.43 -16.60 13.12
C HIS A 53 17.72 -17.01 11.81
N ARG A 54 16.46 -17.45 11.89
CA ARG A 54 15.66 -17.83 10.72
C ARG A 54 15.31 -16.65 9.79
N LEU A 55 15.30 -15.41 10.28
CA LEU A 55 15.18 -14.23 9.42
C LEU A 55 16.33 -14.19 8.40
N TYR A 56 17.56 -14.36 8.88
CA TYR A 56 18.74 -14.29 8.03
C TYR A 56 18.90 -15.53 7.15
N ILE A 57 18.67 -16.72 7.70
CA ILE A 57 18.89 -17.96 6.94
C ILE A 57 17.77 -18.22 5.93
N HIS A 58 16.51 -18.07 6.32
CA HIS A 58 15.38 -18.49 5.46
C HIS A 58 14.78 -17.33 4.67
N ALA A 59 14.63 -16.14 5.26
CA ALA A 59 14.13 -14.99 4.51
C ALA A 59 15.23 -14.37 3.66
N LEU A 60 16.42 -14.10 4.20
CA LEU A 60 17.53 -13.53 3.40
C LEU A 60 18.34 -14.58 2.63
N GLY A 61 18.15 -15.88 2.88
CA GLY A 61 18.85 -16.93 2.16
C GLY A 61 20.34 -17.03 2.51
N ARG A 62 20.77 -16.46 3.64
CA ARG A 62 22.18 -16.52 4.08
C ARG A 62 22.53 -17.92 4.56
N THR A 63 23.81 -18.26 4.50
CA THR A 63 24.36 -19.51 5.06
C THR A 63 24.87 -19.34 6.50
N THR A 64 25.17 -18.11 6.90
CA THR A 64 25.65 -17.76 8.25
C THR A 64 25.02 -16.45 8.72
N VAL A 65 25.09 -16.20 10.04
CA VAL A 65 24.61 -14.96 10.66
C VAL A 65 25.70 -14.40 11.56
N SER A 66 25.92 -13.09 11.47
CA SER A 66 26.82 -12.36 12.35
C SER A 66 26.37 -12.48 13.81
N GLU A 67 27.32 -12.74 14.72
CA GLU A 67 27.03 -12.80 16.15
C GLU A 67 26.54 -11.45 16.70
N ALA A 68 27.06 -10.34 16.16
CA ALA A 68 26.66 -8.99 16.52
C ALA A 68 25.22 -8.71 16.08
N ASP A 69 24.84 -9.15 14.88
CA ASP A 69 23.49 -8.97 14.33
C ASP A 69 22.48 -9.73 15.18
N LEU A 70 22.76 -11.01 15.47
CA LEU A 70 21.93 -11.84 16.36
C LEU A 70 21.78 -11.18 17.73
N ASN A 71 22.88 -10.76 18.35
CA ASN A 71 22.84 -10.16 19.68
C ASN A 71 22.09 -8.83 19.72
N SER A 72 22.24 -8.00 18.68
CA SER A 72 21.54 -6.72 18.56
C SER A 72 20.04 -6.91 18.37
N ARG A 73 19.64 -7.70 17.35
CA ARG A 73 18.22 -7.91 17.01
C ARG A 73 17.46 -8.65 18.10
N VAL A 74 18.06 -9.63 18.77
CA VAL A 74 17.45 -10.28 19.93
C VAL A 74 17.28 -9.27 21.08
N GLY A 75 18.23 -8.35 21.27
CA GLY A 75 18.11 -7.26 22.23
C GLY A 75 16.94 -6.32 21.94
N ASP A 76 16.75 -5.94 20.66
CA ASP A 76 15.63 -5.09 20.24
C ASP A 76 14.28 -5.73 20.54
N LEU A 77 14.13 -7.05 20.30
CA LEU A 77 12.89 -7.79 20.62
C LEU A 77 12.67 -7.89 22.13
N ARG A 78 13.71 -8.26 22.89
CA ARG A 78 13.63 -8.45 24.35
C ARG A 78 13.32 -7.16 25.11
N SER A 79 13.77 -6.02 24.58
CA SER A 79 13.52 -4.69 25.14
C SER A 79 12.21 -4.06 24.65
N ASN A 80 11.41 -4.76 23.83
CA ASN A 80 10.22 -4.24 23.15
C ASN A 80 10.48 -2.98 22.31
N LYS A 81 11.72 -2.76 21.86
CA LYS A 81 12.06 -1.68 20.94
C LYS A 81 11.44 -1.90 19.55
N ILE A 82 11.21 -3.16 19.18
CA ILE A 82 10.52 -3.56 17.95
C ILE A 82 9.65 -4.79 18.22
N THR A 83 8.54 -4.91 17.51
CA THR A 83 7.72 -6.13 17.49
C THR A 83 8.27 -7.15 16.50
N ALA A 84 7.93 -8.42 16.69
CA ALA A 84 8.32 -9.47 15.74
C ALA A 84 7.77 -9.21 14.33
N ALA A 85 6.54 -8.71 14.22
CA ALA A 85 5.90 -8.32 12.96
C ALA A 85 6.66 -7.20 12.24
N ASN A 86 7.07 -6.14 12.95
CA ASN A 86 7.83 -5.04 12.34
C ASN A 86 9.24 -5.48 11.93
N MET A 87 9.89 -6.36 12.69
CA MET A 87 11.19 -6.92 12.30
C MET A 87 11.06 -7.80 11.04
N LEU A 88 10.00 -8.61 10.92
CA LEU A 88 9.71 -9.35 9.70
C LEU A 88 9.48 -8.40 8.53
N LYS A 89 8.69 -7.34 8.72
CA LYS A 89 8.45 -6.33 7.68
C LYS A 89 9.75 -5.71 7.17
N GLU A 90 10.68 -5.33 8.07
CA GLU A 90 12.00 -4.82 7.67
C GLU A 90 12.77 -5.80 6.81
N ILE A 91 12.79 -7.08 7.18
CA ILE A 91 13.53 -8.13 6.48
C ILE A 91 12.92 -8.41 5.10
N PHE A 92 11.62 -8.67 5.04
CA PHE A 92 10.91 -8.99 3.79
C PHE A 92 10.79 -7.79 2.84
N SER A 93 11.00 -6.56 3.33
CA SER A 93 11.01 -5.35 2.49
C SER A 93 12.41 -4.90 2.09
N SER A 94 13.46 -5.56 2.58
CA SER A 94 14.86 -5.16 2.35
C SER A 94 15.29 -5.40 0.89
N ASP A 95 16.22 -4.59 0.39
CA ASP A 95 16.78 -4.76 -0.95
C ASP A 95 17.48 -6.12 -1.11
N GLU A 96 18.11 -6.63 -0.03
CA GLU A 96 18.70 -7.96 0.01
C GLU A 96 17.65 -9.06 -0.22
N TYR A 97 16.50 -8.97 0.46
CA TYR A 97 15.39 -9.91 0.25
C TYR A 97 14.82 -9.80 -1.16
N LYS A 98 14.51 -8.58 -1.62
CA LYS A 98 13.95 -8.32 -2.94
C LYS A 98 14.86 -8.84 -4.06
N GLY A 99 16.18 -8.69 -3.90
CA GLY A 99 17.18 -9.20 -4.83
C GLY A 99 17.18 -10.73 -5.01
N ARG A 100 16.49 -11.49 -4.14
CA ARG A 100 16.32 -12.93 -4.29
C ARG A 100 15.35 -13.32 -5.42
N ASN A 101 14.47 -12.42 -5.84
CA ASN A 101 13.49 -12.64 -6.92
C ASN A 101 12.70 -13.95 -6.79
N LEU A 102 12.22 -14.25 -5.57
CA LEU A 102 11.47 -15.49 -5.29
C LEU A 102 10.13 -15.50 -6.02
N ASP A 103 9.74 -16.67 -6.53
CA ASP A 103 8.37 -16.90 -6.99
C ASP A 103 7.39 -17.05 -5.80
N ASN A 104 6.09 -17.17 -6.10
CA ASN A 104 5.06 -17.28 -5.06
C ASN A 104 5.20 -18.54 -4.19
N ALA A 105 5.65 -19.67 -4.74
CA ALA A 105 5.83 -20.90 -3.97
C ALA A 105 7.05 -20.80 -3.06
N GLU A 106 8.17 -20.31 -3.61
CA GLU A 106 9.39 -20.02 -2.86
C GLU A 106 9.15 -19.01 -1.73
N PHE A 107 8.34 -17.97 -1.99
CA PHE A 107 7.92 -17.00 -0.99
C PHE A 107 7.16 -17.67 0.17
N VAL A 108 6.19 -18.55 -0.14
CA VAL A 108 5.43 -19.27 0.89
C VAL A 108 6.37 -20.15 1.73
N HIS A 109 7.25 -20.91 1.10
CA HIS A 109 8.21 -21.76 1.82
C HIS A 109 9.17 -20.95 2.69
N ALA A 110 9.74 -19.86 2.16
CA ALA A 110 10.60 -18.96 2.93
C ALA A 110 9.85 -18.39 4.13
N SER A 111 8.61 -17.93 3.94
CA SER A 111 7.77 -17.39 5.01
C SER A 111 7.50 -18.41 6.11
N TYR A 112 7.10 -19.64 5.77
CA TYR A 112 6.84 -20.68 6.78
C TYR A 112 8.09 -21.06 7.57
N LYS A 113 9.24 -21.23 6.89
CA LYS A 113 10.51 -21.52 7.57
C LYS A 113 10.92 -20.38 8.47
N THR A 114 10.77 -19.14 8.03
CA THR A 114 11.12 -17.98 8.83
C THR A 114 10.23 -17.84 10.06
N LEU A 115 8.90 -17.75 9.87
CA LEU A 115 7.95 -17.46 10.94
C LEU A 115 7.79 -18.65 11.88
N TYR A 116 7.61 -19.85 11.34
CA TYR A 116 7.22 -21.03 12.11
C TYR A 116 8.35 -22.02 12.38
N GLY A 117 9.47 -21.92 11.65
CA GLY A 117 10.57 -22.87 11.78
C GLY A 117 10.28 -24.25 11.18
N ARG A 118 9.34 -24.33 10.23
CA ARG A 118 8.96 -25.56 9.53
C ARG A 118 8.58 -25.27 8.08
N ASP A 119 8.51 -26.30 7.25
CA ASP A 119 7.94 -26.21 5.91
C ASP A 119 6.40 -26.05 5.96
N ALA A 120 5.85 -25.43 4.90
CA ALA A 120 4.42 -25.46 4.63
C ALA A 120 4.02 -26.89 4.23
N ARG A 121 2.93 -27.41 4.82
CA ARG A 121 2.34 -28.67 4.40
C ARG A 121 1.63 -28.48 3.04
N ASP A 122 1.48 -29.54 2.24
CA ASP A 122 0.94 -29.44 0.88
C ASP A 122 -0.41 -28.70 0.81
N ALA A 123 -1.33 -29.00 1.73
CA ALA A 123 -2.62 -28.31 1.81
C ALA A 123 -2.49 -26.82 2.19
N GLU A 124 -1.56 -26.48 3.08
CA GLU A 124 -1.27 -25.09 3.46
C GLU A 124 -0.69 -24.33 2.27
N LEU A 125 0.24 -24.95 1.53
CA LEU A 125 0.86 -24.39 0.34
C LEU A 125 -0.18 -24.07 -0.74
N GLY A 126 -1.04 -25.04 -1.09
CA GLY A 126 -2.10 -24.83 -2.09
C GLY A 126 -3.07 -23.71 -1.73
N GLN A 127 -3.44 -23.59 -0.44
CA GLN A 127 -4.26 -22.48 0.04
C GLN A 127 -3.56 -21.13 -0.06
N LYS A 128 -2.25 -21.05 0.27
CA LYS A 128 -1.52 -19.78 0.22
C LYS A 128 -1.23 -19.34 -1.21
N LEU A 129 -0.94 -20.26 -2.11
CA LEU A 129 -0.82 -19.96 -3.54
C LEU A 129 -2.14 -19.43 -4.11
N SER A 130 -3.27 -20.04 -3.73
CA SER A 130 -4.59 -19.55 -4.12
C SER A 130 -4.88 -18.14 -3.58
N TYR A 131 -4.46 -17.86 -2.34
CA TYR A 131 -4.60 -16.53 -1.74
C TYR A 131 -3.79 -15.47 -2.52
N LEU A 132 -2.57 -15.80 -2.95
CA LEU A 132 -1.69 -14.91 -3.72
C LEU A 132 -2.17 -14.63 -5.16
N ASN A 133 -3.19 -15.34 -5.65
CA ASN A 133 -3.83 -14.99 -6.92
C ASN A 133 -4.65 -13.70 -6.84
N ALA A 134 -5.06 -13.31 -5.62
CA ALA A 134 -5.93 -12.15 -5.37
C ALA A 134 -5.31 -11.12 -4.41
N HIS A 135 -4.17 -11.42 -3.79
CA HIS A 135 -3.56 -10.59 -2.75
C HIS A 135 -2.05 -10.54 -2.90
N SER A 136 -1.42 -9.53 -2.30
CA SER A 136 0.02 -9.38 -2.33
C SER A 136 0.73 -10.36 -1.37
N THR A 137 2.03 -10.56 -1.59
CA THR A 137 2.90 -11.27 -0.65
C THR A 137 2.96 -10.61 0.73
N GLN A 138 2.79 -9.28 0.78
CA GLN A 138 2.72 -8.52 2.03
C GLN A 138 1.44 -8.82 2.81
N ASP A 139 0.31 -9.01 2.12
CA ASP A 139 -0.95 -9.43 2.75
C ASP A 139 -0.85 -10.84 3.30
N LEU A 140 -0.24 -11.74 2.53
CA LEU A 140 0.02 -13.09 3.02
C LEU A 140 0.92 -13.06 4.26
N LEU A 141 1.96 -12.23 4.29
CA LEU A 141 2.81 -12.08 5.48
C LEU A 141 2.01 -11.59 6.69
N ALA A 142 1.10 -10.61 6.51
CA ALA A 142 0.20 -10.14 7.55
C ALA A 142 -0.73 -11.26 8.07
N VAL A 143 -1.32 -12.05 7.17
CA VAL A 143 -2.14 -13.22 7.53
C VAL A 143 -1.34 -14.24 8.35
N LEU A 144 -0.11 -14.53 7.94
CA LEU A 144 0.74 -15.49 8.65
C LEU A 144 1.15 -14.98 10.05
N ILE A 145 1.48 -13.69 10.16
CA ILE A 145 1.80 -13.03 11.44
C ILE A 145 0.60 -13.05 12.39
N ASP A 146 -0.62 -12.88 11.89
CA ASP A 146 -1.81 -12.88 12.73
C ASP A 146 -2.27 -14.29 13.17
N SER A 147 -1.62 -15.35 12.67
CA SER A 147 -1.94 -16.72 13.02
C SER A 147 -1.71 -17.05 14.51
N SER A 148 -2.47 -18.01 15.03
CA SER A 148 -2.27 -18.55 16.38
C SER A 148 -0.89 -19.20 16.54
N GLU A 149 -0.36 -19.81 15.49
CA GLU A 149 0.96 -20.43 15.47
C GLU A 149 2.08 -19.38 15.68
N PHE A 150 2.05 -18.27 14.94
CA PHE A 150 3.05 -17.21 15.12
C PHE A 150 2.96 -16.59 16.52
N LYS A 151 1.74 -16.33 16.99
CA LYS A 151 1.49 -15.78 18.32
C LYS A 151 1.99 -16.71 19.43
N THR A 152 1.85 -18.02 19.26
CA THR A 152 2.38 -19.03 20.20
C THR A 152 3.90 -19.01 20.25
N ILE A 153 4.57 -18.89 19.09
CA ILE A 153 6.03 -18.77 19.02
C ILE A 153 6.52 -17.49 19.70
N CYS A 154 5.84 -16.36 19.47
CA CYS A 154 6.17 -15.09 20.12
C CYS A 154 5.97 -15.17 21.64
N ALA A 155 4.86 -15.78 22.10
CA ALA A 155 4.58 -15.99 23.52
C ALA A 155 5.64 -16.89 24.18
N ALA A 156 6.04 -17.99 23.52
CA ALA A 156 7.10 -18.87 24.01
C ALA A 156 8.47 -18.18 24.09
N ALA A 157 8.71 -17.17 23.24
CA ALA A 157 9.89 -16.32 23.30
C ALA A 157 9.74 -15.14 24.28
N GLY A 158 8.56 -14.87 24.84
CA GLY A 158 8.32 -13.67 25.64
C GLY A 158 8.55 -12.37 24.86
N ILE A 159 8.29 -12.35 23.54
CA ILE A 159 8.41 -11.18 22.68
C ILE A 159 7.04 -10.70 22.19
N THR A 160 6.90 -9.41 21.93
CA THR A 160 5.65 -8.85 21.39
C THR A 160 5.48 -9.23 19.92
N SER A 161 4.39 -9.94 19.58
CA SER A 161 4.14 -10.37 18.18
C SER A 161 3.96 -9.18 17.24
N GLY A 162 3.16 -8.18 17.64
CA GLY A 162 2.67 -7.14 16.74
C GLY A 162 1.66 -7.67 15.71
N SER A 163 1.31 -6.82 14.75
CA SER A 163 0.49 -7.15 13.57
C SER A 163 0.94 -6.30 12.39
N LEU A 164 0.60 -6.72 11.18
CA LEU A 164 0.73 -5.91 9.97
C LEU A 164 -0.66 -5.65 9.39
N THR A 165 -0.85 -4.49 8.77
CA THR A 165 -2.10 -4.17 8.08
C THR A 165 -2.13 -4.89 6.74
N GLN A 166 -3.15 -5.72 6.53
CA GLN A 166 -3.47 -6.24 5.19
C GLN A 166 -4.04 -5.12 4.33
N SER A 167 -3.76 -5.19 3.04
CA SER A 167 -4.39 -4.35 2.05
C SER A 167 -5.91 -4.57 2.08
N LYS A 168 -6.65 -3.48 1.92
CA LYS A 168 -8.10 -3.57 1.78
C LYS A 168 -8.43 -4.03 0.37
N ALA A 169 -9.48 -4.85 0.24
CA ALA A 169 -10.06 -5.17 -1.06
C ALA A 169 -10.49 -3.90 -1.82
N VAL A 170 -10.90 -2.86 -1.08
CA VAL A 170 -11.26 -1.54 -1.60
C VAL A 170 -10.81 -0.46 -0.61
N TYR A 171 -10.25 0.62 -1.13
CA TYR A 171 -9.96 1.85 -0.40
C TYR A 171 -10.98 2.94 -0.76
N ASN A 172 -11.52 3.60 0.27
CA ASN A 172 -12.44 4.71 0.09
C ASN A 172 -11.65 6.00 -0.12
N ILE A 173 -11.60 6.49 -1.36
CA ILE A 173 -10.89 7.71 -1.70
C ILE A 173 -11.90 8.83 -1.94
N LEU A 174 -11.74 9.93 -1.21
CA LEU A 174 -12.49 11.16 -1.43
C LEU A 174 -11.88 11.91 -2.63
N ASP A 175 -12.64 12.74 -3.33
CA ASP A 175 -12.04 13.79 -4.14
C ASP A 175 -12.68 15.16 -3.88
N VAL A 176 -11.84 16.20 -3.80
CA VAL A 176 -12.23 17.55 -3.39
C VAL A 176 -11.55 18.64 -4.20
N SER A 177 -12.17 19.81 -4.19
CA SER A 177 -11.65 21.02 -4.80
C SER A 177 -12.19 22.25 -4.07
N ALA A 178 -12.06 23.43 -4.68
CA ALA A 178 -12.71 24.65 -4.20
C ALA A 178 -14.23 24.53 -3.96
N TYR A 179 -14.92 23.55 -4.58
CA TYR A 179 -16.36 23.34 -4.37
C TYR A 179 -16.73 23.02 -2.91
N GLN A 180 -15.83 22.44 -2.13
CA GLN A 180 -16.08 22.09 -0.72
C GLN A 180 -15.73 23.23 0.25
N ASN A 181 -15.17 24.33 -0.24
CA ASN A 181 -14.63 25.43 0.58
C ASN A 181 -13.65 24.91 1.66
N THR A 182 -13.66 25.51 2.85
CA THR A 182 -12.85 25.06 3.99
C THR A 182 -13.34 23.72 4.53
N ILE A 183 -12.42 22.75 4.66
CA ILE A 183 -12.68 21.41 5.16
C ILE A 183 -12.04 21.22 6.55
N ASN A 184 -12.78 20.61 7.49
CA ASN A 184 -12.25 20.14 8.76
C ASN A 184 -11.68 18.72 8.60
N TRP A 185 -10.38 18.64 8.24
CA TRP A 185 -9.69 17.39 7.97
C TRP A 185 -9.59 16.44 9.18
N SER A 186 -9.51 16.98 10.40
CA SER A 186 -9.51 16.15 11.61
C SER A 186 -10.86 15.42 11.79
N ALA A 187 -11.98 16.09 11.48
CA ALA A 187 -13.30 15.45 11.50
C ALA A 187 -13.47 14.43 10.36
N VAL A 188 -12.91 14.72 9.18
CA VAL A 188 -12.89 13.77 8.05
C VAL A 188 -12.13 12.50 8.44
N ALA A 189 -10.92 12.63 8.97
CA ALA A 189 -10.11 11.48 9.41
C ALA A 189 -10.79 10.70 10.56
N ALA A 190 -11.33 11.41 11.55
CA ALA A 190 -12.03 10.81 12.69
C ALA A 190 -13.32 10.07 12.29
N SER A 191 -13.87 10.32 11.10
CA SER A 191 -15.02 9.58 10.61
C SER A 191 -14.73 8.09 10.38
N GLY A 192 -13.47 7.71 10.15
CA GLY A 192 -13.07 6.34 9.81
C GLY A 192 -13.59 5.83 8.47
N LYS A 193 -14.20 6.71 7.65
CA LYS A 193 -14.86 6.36 6.38
C LYS A 193 -13.97 6.50 5.15
N VAL A 194 -12.85 7.22 5.24
CA VAL A 194 -11.97 7.54 4.12
C VAL A 194 -10.55 7.08 4.38
N ASP A 195 -9.91 6.54 3.35
CA ASP A 195 -8.54 6.04 3.35
C ASP A 195 -7.54 7.04 2.75
N GLY A 196 -8.04 7.96 1.93
CA GLY A 196 -7.24 9.01 1.30
C GLY A 196 -8.10 9.99 0.52
N VAL A 197 -7.45 10.95 -0.14
CA VAL A 197 -8.12 12.00 -0.91
C VAL A 197 -7.34 12.38 -2.17
N MET A 198 -8.03 12.58 -3.29
CA MET A 198 -7.53 13.24 -4.51
C MET A 198 -7.92 14.73 -4.46
N ILE A 199 -6.96 15.64 -4.55
CA ILE A 199 -7.19 17.08 -4.38
C ILE A 199 -6.91 17.82 -5.69
N ARG A 200 -7.85 18.65 -6.15
CA ARG A 200 -7.64 19.46 -7.35
C ARG A 200 -6.53 20.48 -7.13
N ALA A 201 -5.51 20.47 -7.99
CA ALA A 201 -4.45 21.48 -8.00
C ALA A 201 -4.76 22.61 -8.97
N VAL A 202 -5.15 22.27 -10.19
CA VAL A 202 -5.30 23.20 -11.29
C VAL A 202 -6.60 22.92 -12.03
N SER A 203 -7.21 23.98 -12.52
CA SER A 203 -8.31 23.92 -13.49
C SER A 203 -8.11 25.05 -14.49
N THR A 204 -8.85 24.99 -15.59
CA THR A 204 -8.86 26.03 -16.61
C THR A 204 -10.29 26.45 -16.81
N SER A 205 -10.53 27.76 -16.94
CA SER A 205 -11.85 28.25 -17.33
C SER A 205 -11.72 29.33 -18.39
N ASN A 206 -12.74 29.43 -19.23
CA ASN A 206 -12.84 30.49 -20.24
C ASN A 206 -12.87 31.90 -19.62
N THR A 207 -13.14 32.03 -18.31
CA THR A 207 -13.18 33.31 -17.60
C THR A 207 -11.85 33.66 -16.93
N SER A 208 -10.92 32.71 -16.79
CA SER A 208 -9.65 32.88 -16.06
C SER A 208 -8.49 33.33 -16.94
N ASN A 209 -8.71 33.47 -18.26
CA ASN A 209 -7.65 33.71 -19.25
C ASN A 209 -6.48 32.69 -19.15
N GLY A 210 -6.80 31.42 -18.95
CA GLY A 210 -5.82 30.33 -18.88
C GLY A 210 -6.00 29.41 -17.67
N PRO A 211 -5.02 28.53 -17.42
CA PRO A 211 -5.02 27.67 -16.24
C PRO A 211 -4.82 28.48 -14.96
N TYR A 212 -5.53 28.10 -13.91
CA TYR A 212 -5.46 28.71 -12.58
C TYR A 212 -5.30 27.64 -11.49
N VAL A 213 -4.65 28.03 -10.40
CA VAL A 213 -4.50 27.17 -9.21
C VAL A 213 -5.79 27.18 -8.41
N ASP A 214 -6.25 25.99 -8.00
CA ASP A 214 -7.38 25.86 -7.09
C ASP A 214 -7.04 26.56 -5.76
N PRO A 215 -7.84 27.56 -5.30
CA PRO A 215 -7.49 28.39 -4.15
C PRO A 215 -7.42 27.61 -2.83
N TYR A 216 -7.99 26.40 -2.78
CA TYR A 216 -7.93 25.53 -1.61
C TYR A 216 -6.88 24.43 -1.72
N PHE A 217 -6.17 24.29 -2.85
CA PHE A 217 -5.23 23.19 -3.09
C PHE A 217 -4.23 23.01 -1.96
N ALA A 218 -3.42 24.03 -1.67
CA ALA A 218 -2.37 23.94 -0.66
C ALA A 218 -2.93 23.69 0.74
N ALA A 219 -4.01 24.38 1.12
CA ALA A 219 -4.65 24.21 2.42
C ALA A 219 -5.23 22.80 2.60
N ASN A 220 -5.83 22.24 1.54
CA ASN A 220 -6.38 20.89 1.53
C ASN A 220 -5.30 19.83 1.61
N VAL A 221 -4.20 19.95 0.86
CA VAL A 221 -3.07 19.00 0.96
C VAL A 221 -2.48 19.02 2.36
N ILE A 222 -2.15 20.20 2.88
CA ILE A 222 -1.54 20.34 4.22
C ILE A 222 -2.48 19.81 5.31
N GLY A 223 -3.76 20.16 5.24
CA GLY A 223 -4.77 19.74 6.20
C GLY A 223 -4.98 18.23 6.22
N ALA A 224 -5.13 17.61 5.05
CA ALA A 224 -5.30 16.16 4.90
C ALA A 224 -4.06 15.40 5.41
N LYS A 225 -2.85 15.82 5.01
CA LYS A 225 -1.59 15.22 5.47
C LYS A 225 -1.42 15.31 6.98
N ARG A 226 -1.73 16.46 7.59
CA ARG A 226 -1.68 16.64 9.06
C ARG A 226 -2.71 15.79 9.80
N ALA A 227 -3.83 15.48 9.17
CA ALA A 227 -4.83 14.56 9.71
C ALA A 227 -4.48 13.07 9.49
N GLY A 228 -3.33 12.77 8.87
CA GLY A 228 -2.84 11.42 8.62
C GLY A 228 -3.42 10.75 7.36
N LEU A 229 -4.15 11.48 6.53
CA LEU A 229 -4.73 10.96 5.29
C LEU A 229 -3.69 10.94 4.16
N LYS A 230 -3.80 9.93 3.29
CA LYS A 230 -3.02 9.82 2.06
C LYS A 230 -3.57 10.79 1.01
N VAL A 231 -2.69 11.50 0.32
CA VAL A 231 -3.08 12.55 -0.64
C VAL A 231 -2.61 12.22 -2.05
N GLY A 232 -3.52 12.29 -3.02
CA GLY A 232 -3.24 12.38 -4.45
C GLY A 232 -3.66 13.73 -5.00
N VAL A 233 -3.35 13.98 -6.26
CA VAL A 233 -3.61 15.27 -6.92
C VAL A 233 -4.30 15.02 -8.24
N TYR A 234 -5.18 15.93 -8.65
CA TYR A 234 -5.65 15.96 -10.03
C TYR A 234 -5.66 17.38 -10.57
N TYR A 235 -5.70 17.50 -11.89
CA TYR A 235 -5.97 18.76 -12.58
C TYR A 235 -6.95 18.52 -13.72
N VAL A 236 -7.78 19.52 -14.00
CA VAL A 236 -8.77 19.45 -15.07
C VAL A 236 -8.12 19.84 -16.39
N LEU A 237 -8.08 18.91 -17.34
CA LEU A 237 -7.54 19.08 -18.68
C LEU A 237 -8.57 19.79 -19.57
N TYR A 238 -8.24 21.02 -19.98
CA TYR A 238 -8.97 21.77 -21.01
C TYR A 238 -8.15 21.99 -22.28
N GLY A 239 -6.84 21.74 -22.24
CA GLY A 239 -5.96 21.94 -23.39
C GLY A 239 -6.47 21.26 -24.67
N GLN A 240 -6.49 22.01 -25.76
CA GLN A 240 -6.92 21.59 -27.10
C GLN A 240 -5.74 21.30 -28.04
N ASN A 241 -4.52 21.45 -27.52
CA ASN A 241 -3.27 21.10 -28.18
C ASN A 241 -2.18 20.81 -27.13
N ILE A 242 -1.07 20.21 -27.55
CA ILE A 242 0.03 19.82 -26.66
C ILE A 242 0.62 20.98 -25.84
N GLY A 243 0.63 22.21 -26.37
CA GLY A 243 1.19 23.37 -25.65
C GLY A 243 0.30 23.81 -24.48
N GLU A 244 -1.01 23.76 -24.66
CA GLU A 244 -1.97 24.03 -23.59
C GLU A 244 -1.95 22.93 -22.53
N CYS A 245 -1.92 21.66 -22.93
CA CYS A 245 -1.78 20.54 -22.00
C CYS A 245 -0.50 20.65 -21.16
N ALA A 246 0.62 21.00 -21.80
CA ALA A 246 1.88 21.21 -21.10
C ALA A 246 1.79 22.37 -20.10
N SER A 247 1.08 23.45 -20.44
CA SER A 247 0.90 24.61 -19.54
C SER A 247 0.10 24.24 -18.29
N GLU A 248 -0.96 23.46 -18.44
CA GLU A 248 -1.78 22.95 -17.32
C GLU A 248 -0.99 22.01 -16.41
N VAL A 249 -0.29 21.03 -17.01
CA VAL A 249 0.54 20.07 -16.24
C VAL A 249 1.69 20.79 -15.54
N ASN A 250 2.39 21.71 -16.21
CA ASN A 250 3.51 22.44 -15.62
C ASN A 250 3.06 23.32 -14.44
N LEU A 251 1.89 23.95 -14.52
CA LEU A 251 1.35 24.70 -13.38
C LEU A 251 1.07 23.77 -12.20
N MET A 252 0.41 22.64 -12.41
CA MET A 252 0.16 21.65 -11.36
C MET A 252 1.46 21.16 -10.73
N LEU A 253 2.45 20.75 -11.53
CA LEU A 253 3.74 20.27 -11.04
C LEU A 253 4.47 21.34 -10.22
N SER A 254 4.36 22.61 -10.60
CA SER A 254 4.95 23.72 -9.84
C SER A 254 4.32 23.90 -8.45
N GLU A 255 3.00 23.68 -8.33
CA GLU A 255 2.31 23.75 -7.03
C GLU A 255 2.60 22.54 -6.16
N ILE A 256 2.73 21.34 -6.74
CA ILE A 256 3.20 20.16 -6.01
C ILE A 256 4.61 20.40 -5.48
N ALA A 257 5.54 20.92 -6.30
CA ALA A 257 6.91 21.20 -5.87
C ALA A 257 6.98 22.19 -4.69
N LYS A 258 6.08 23.19 -4.62
CA LYS A 258 5.97 24.12 -3.48
C LYS A 258 5.55 23.42 -2.19
N LEU A 259 4.69 22.41 -2.27
CA LEU A 259 4.27 21.60 -1.12
C LEU A 259 5.38 20.64 -0.67
N GLU A 260 6.07 20.02 -1.62
CA GLU A 260 7.21 19.14 -1.32
C GLU A 260 8.37 19.90 -0.67
N ALA A 261 8.64 21.14 -1.09
CA ALA A 261 9.61 22.01 -0.44
C ALA A 261 9.28 22.31 1.03
N GLN A 262 8.02 22.11 1.44
CA GLN A 262 7.54 22.23 2.82
C GLN A 262 7.40 20.87 3.52
N GLY A 263 7.86 19.78 2.90
CA GLY A 263 7.79 18.41 3.44
C GLY A 263 6.44 17.71 3.24
N TYR A 264 5.55 18.25 2.42
CA TYR A 264 4.26 17.62 2.11
C TYR A 264 4.31 16.88 0.76
N TYR A 265 4.74 15.62 0.81
CA TYR A 265 4.84 14.74 -0.36
C TYR A 265 3.52 14.06 -0.72
N ILE A 266 3.34 13.75 -2.01
CA ILE A 266 2.15 13.07 -2.55
C ILE A 266 2.21 11.55 -2.30
N ASP A 267 1.09 10.97 -1.87
CA ASP A 267 0.96 9.56 -1.49
C ASP A 267 0.21 8.68 -2.50
N LEU A 268 -0.67 9.28 -3.29
CA LEU A 268 -1.54 8.59 -4.26
C LEU A 268 -1.24 9.12 -5.68
N PRO A 269 -1.86 8.58 -6.74
CA PRO A 269 -1.57 9.00 -8.12
C PRO A 269 -1.79 10.50 -8.37
N VAL A 270 -1.22 10.98 -9.48
CA VAL A 270 -1.53 12.28 -10.05
C VAL A 270 -2.37 12.07 -11.29
N ALA A 271 -3.61 12.55 -11.25
CA ALA A 271 -4.62 12.29 -12.27
C ALA A 271 -4.77 13.43 -13.28
N CYS A 272 -4.86 13.05 -14.55
CA CYS A 272 -5.34 13.89 -15.65
C CYS A 272 -6.87 13.75 -15.72
N ASP A 273 -7.62 14.78 -15.33
CA ASP A 273 -9.08 14.80 -15.41
C ASP A 273 -9.51 15.29 -16.79
N LEU A 274 -9.97 14.38 -17.65
CA LEU A 274 -10.36 14.63 -19.03
C LEU A 274 -11.87 14.44 -19.23
N GLU A 275 -12.60 15.55 -19.15
CA GLU A 275 -14.06 15.60 -19.31
C GLU A 275 -14.55 16.66 -20.32
N TYR A 276 -13.63 17.38 -20.97
CA TYR A 276 -13.95 18.49 -21.86
C TYR A 276 -13.36 18.33 -23.26
N ASN A 277 -14.17 18.66 -24.27
CA ASN A 277 -13.77 18.73 -25.68
C ASN A 277 -14.32 20.02 -26.31
N THR A 278 -13.83 21.17 -25.85
CA THR A 278 -14.37 22.49 -26.23
C THR A 278 -14.08 22.83 -27.70
N GLY A 279 -12.98 22.32 -28.24
CA GLY A 279 -12.55 22.50 -29.63
C GLY A 279 -13.12 21.48 -30.62
N LYS A 280 -13.98 20.54 -30.17
CA LYS A 280 -14.57 19.47 -31.00
C LYS A 280 -13.50 18.64 -31.73
N LEU A 281 -12.42 18.32 -31.02
CA LEU A 281 -11.34 17.48 -31.49
C LEU A 281 -11.84 16.05 -31.75
N SER A 282 -11.17 15.34 -32.65
CA SER A 282 -11.44 13.91 -32.87
C SER A 282 -11.11 13.10 -31.62
N ALA A 283 -11.80 11.98 -31.42
CA ALA A 283 -11.60 11.12 -30.25
C ALA A 283 -10.14 10.64 -30.11
N GLY A 284 -9.49 10.28 -31.22
CA GLY A 284 -8.08 9.87 -31.22
C GLY A 284 -7.13 11.01 -30.85
N TYR A 285 -7.38 12.23 -31.33
CA TYR A 285 -6.52 13.36 -30.97
C TYR A 285 -6.72 13.78 -29.51
N LEU A 286 -7.96 13.84 -29.01
CA LEU A 286 -8.23 14.13 -27.61
C LEU A 286 -7.61 13.06 -26.68
N THR A 287 -7.68 11.79 -27.07
CA THR A 287 -7.01 10.70 -26.35
C THR A 287 -5.49 10.88 -26.36
N THR A 288 -4.92 11.34 -27.48
CA THR A 288 -3.49 11.68 -27.58
C THR A 288 -3.10 12.79 -26.60
N LEU A 289 -3.93 13.82 -26.42
CA LEU A 289 -3.69 14.89 -25.45
C LEU A 289 -3.74 14.38 -24.00
N GLY A 290 -4.70 13.51 -23.67
CA GLY A 290 -4.77 12.84 -22.37
C GLY A 290 -3.52 12.01 -22.09
N ARG A 291 -3.07 11.20 -23.06
CA ARG A 291 -1.84 10.39 -22.95
C ARG A 291 -0.58 11.23 -22.82
N TYR A 292 -0.47 12.28 -23.62
CA TYR A 292 0.65 13.22 -23.56
C TYR A 292 0.77 13.83 -22.15
N SER A 293 -0.35 14.20 -21.55
CA SER A 293 -0.35 14.74 -20.19
C SER A 293 0.07 13.72 -19.15
N MET A 294 -0.37 12.46 -19.28
CA MET A 294 0.09 11.35 -18.44
C MET A 294 1.60 11.11 -18.59
N ASP A 295 2.15 11.25 -19.81
CA ASP A 295 3.59 11.11 -20.06
C ASP A 295 4.40 12.18 -19.33
N LEU A 296 3.92 13.43 -19.34
CA LEU A 296 4.56 14.53 -18.61
C LEU A 296 4.55 14.30 -17.09
N ILE A 297 3.45 13.77 -16.55
CA ILE A 297 3.32 13.41 -15.13
C ILE A 297 4.32 12.31 -14.76
N GLU A 298 4.40 11.25 -15.57
CA GLU A 298 5.32 10.13 -15.36
C GLU A 298 6.79 10.58 -15.46
N LEU A 299 7.10 11.43 -16.44
CA LEU A 299 8.43 12.00 -16.61
C LEU A 299 8.85 12.88 -15.44
N ALA A 300 7.89 13.57 -14.82
CA ALA A 300 8.09 14.33 -13.58
C ALA A 300 8.21 13.43 -12.33
N GLY A 301 8.11 12.10 -12.49
CA GLY A 301 8.31 11.12 -11.42
C GLY A 301 7.06 10.78 -10.61
N TYR A 302 5.87 11.19 -11.05
CA TYR A 302 4.61 10.88 -10.37
C TYR A 302 3.84 9.78 -11.12
N TYR A 303 3.10 8.94 -10.41
CA TYR A 303 2.32 7.87 -11.03
C TYR A 303 1.11 8.44 -11.77
N PRO A 304 1.05 8.34 -13.11
CA PRO A 304 -0.02 8.95 -13.88
C PRO A 304 -1.28 8.09 -13.84
N LEU A 305 -2.44 8.77 -13.83
CA LEU A 305 -3.75 8.14 -13.93
C LEU A 305 -4.66 9.00 -14.81
N LEU A 306 -5.51 8.39 -15.65
CA LEU A 306 -6.53 9.14 -16.41
C LEU A 306 -7.86 9.08 -15.67
N TYR A 307 -8.45 10.23 -15.36
CA TYR A 307 -9.84 10.32 -14.93
C TYR A 307 -10.74 10.72 -16.09
N THR A 308 -11.91 10.08 -16.19
CA THR A 308 -12.97 10.49 -17.14
C THR A 308 -14.32 9.87 -16.74
N GLY A 309 -15.42 10.45 -17.20
CA GLY A 309 -16.75 9.86 -17.07
C GLY A 309 -17.03 8.78 -18.12
N ALA A 310 -17.73 7.70 -17.76
CA ALA A 310 -18.06 6.58 -18.66
C ALA A 310 -18.79 7.01 -19.94
N ASN A 311 -19.70 7.98 -19.83
CA ASN A 311 -20.37 8.55 -21.00
C ASN A 311 -19.41 9.40 -21.86
N PHE A 312 -18.54 10.20 -21.25
CA PHE A 312 -17.58 11.01 -21.99
C PHE A 312 -16.58 10.11 -22.75
N SER A 313 -16.05 9.10 -22.07
CA SER A 313 -15.10 8.17 -22.69
C SER A 313 -15.70 7.45 -23.89
N GLN A 314 -16.96 7.02 -23.81
CA GLN A 314 -17.65 6.36 -24.92
C GLN A 314 -17.75 7.26 -26.16
N ASN A 315 -18.04 8.54 -25.95
CA ASN A 315 -18.42 9.46 -27.02
C ASN A 315 -17.26 10.33 -27.52
N SER A 316 -16.17 10.41 -26.77
CA SER A 316 -15.10 11.38 -27.02
C SER A 316 -13.69 10.81 -26.93
N LEU A 317 -13.49 9.54 -26.54
CA LEU A 317 -12.16 8.94 -26.38
C LEU A 317 -12.05 7.55 -27.02
N ASN A 318 -10.83 7.19 -27.41
CA ASN A 318 -10.44 5.84 -27.81
C ASN A 318 -9.68 5.19 -26.65
N LEU A 319 -10.39 4.74 -25.61
CA LEU A 319 -9.75 4.28 -24.37
C LEU A 319 -8.75 3.13 -24.53
N SER A 320 -8.86 2.30 -25.57
CA SER A 320 -7.86 1.26 -25.86
C SER A 320 -6.45 1.83 -26.11
N GLU A 321 -6.34 3.10 -26.52
CA GLU A 321 -5.06 3.75 -26.81
C GLU A 321 -4.29 4.15 -25.54
N ILE A 322 -4.92 4.18 -24.35
CA ILE A 322 -4.21 4.49 -23.09
C ILE A 322 -3.33 3.31 -22.61
N GLY A 323 -3.49 2.13 -23.21
CA GLY A 323 -2.69 0.94 -22.95
C GLY A 323 -2.91 0.38 -21.53
N ASN A 324 -1.83 -0.08 -20.90
CA ASN A 324 -1.85 -0.68 -19.55
C ASN A 324 -1.89 0.36 -18.42
N ARG A 325 -2.17 1.63 -18.72
CA ARG A 325 -2.22 2.70 -17.72
C ARG A 325 -3.52 2.64 -16.92
N ASP A 326 -3.43 3.15 -15.70
CA ASP A 326 -4.55 3.12 -14.77
C ASP A 326 -5.63 4.15 -15.12
N LEU A 327 -6.87 3.73 -14.95
CA LEU A 327 -8.08 4.48 -15.27
C LEU A 327 -8.91 4.69 -13.99
N TRP A 328 -9.28 5.93 -13.74
CA TRP A 328 -10.29 6.34 -12.77
C TRP A 328 -11.56 6.69 -13.51
N ILE A 329 -12.58 5.84 -13.41
CA ILE A 329 -13.83 6.04 -14.15
C ILE A 329 -14.93 6.61 -13.26
N ALA A 330 -15.61 7.67 -13.72
CA ALA A 330 -16.83 8.14 -13.09
C ALA A 330 -18.07 7.49 -13.71
N TRP A 331 -18.88 6.87 -12.86
CA TRP A 331 -20.12 6.24 -13.24
C TRP A 331 -21.02 6.00 -12.03
N TYR A 332 -22.26 6.50 -12.05
CA TYR A 332 -23.16 6.48 -10.88
C TYR A 332 -24.39 5.60 -11.17
N PRO A 333 -24.44 4.33 -10.70
CA PRO A 333 -25.54 3.40 -10.96
C PRO A 333 -26.81 3.70 -10.15
N TYR A 334 -27.97 3.49 -10.79
CA TYR A 334 -29.31 3.60 -10.19
C TYR A 334 -29.62 2.50 -9.15
N LEU A 335 -28.90 1.38 -9.16
CA LEU A 335 -29.27 0.17 -8.39
C LEU A 335 -28.23 -0.15 -7.31
N LEU A 336 -28.45 0.37 -6.10
CA LEU A 336 -27.92 -0.24 -4.87
C LEU A 336 -29.06 -0.58 -3.91
N HIS A 337 -30.16 -1.14 -4.42
CA HIS A 337 -31.18 -1.73 -3.56
C HIS A 337 -31.77 -2.97 -4.23
N ASN A 338 -31.40 -4.12 -3.67
CA ASN A 338 -31.99 -5.44 -3.86
C ASN A 338 -31.77 -6.13 -5.21
N SER A 339 -31.03 -7.24 -5.15
CA SER A 339 -30.98 -8.36 -6.10
C SER A 339 -30.02 -8.23 -7.31
N ILE A 340 -28.95 -9.04 -7.25
CA ILE A 340 -28.14 -9.57 -8.37
C ILE A 340 -27.44 -8.52 -9.25
N VAL A 341 -26.16 -8.27 -8.94
CA VAL A 341 -25.23 -7.55 -9.81
C VAL A 341 -24.63 -8.53 -10.81
N TYR A 342 -24.95 -8.38 -12.10
CA TYR A 342 -24.25 -9.08 -13.18
C TYR A 342 -22.94 -8.35 -13.51
N GLY A 343 -21.83 -8.86 -12.99
CA GLY A 343 -20.48 -8.55 -13.46
C GLY A 343 -20.05 -9.46 -14.61
N ILE A 344 -18.98 -9.05 -15.28
CA ILE A 344 -18.21 -9.76 -16.32
C ILE A 344 -18.18 -11.29 -16.05
N LYS A 345 -18.39 -12.12 -17.08
CA LYS A 345 -18.24 -13.59 -17.00
C LYS A 345 -16.91 -13.93 -16.31
N GLY A 346 -16.95 -14.42 -15.07
CA GLY A 346 -15.83 -15.12 -14.44
C GLY A 346 -15.42 -14.72 -13.02
N THR A 347 -15.96 -13.65 -12.40
CA THR A 347 -15.66 -13.35 -10.99
C THR A 347 -16.93 -13.03 -10.19
N PRO A 348 -17.31 -13.89 -9.23
CA PRO A 348 -18.35 -13.56 -8.25
C PRO A 348 -17.86 -12.43 -7.33
N TYR A 349 -18.56 -11.28 -7.34
CA TYR A 349 -18.40 -10.24 -6.31
C TYR A 349 -19.06 -10.71 -5.00
N GLU A 350 -18.42 -11.63 -4.28
CA GLU A 350 -18.98 -12.18 -3.02
C GLU A 350 -18.83 -11.24 -1.81
N ASN A 351 -18.21 -10.07 -1.93
CA ASN A 351 -18.04 -9.13 -0.81
C ASN A 351 -18.18 -7.66 -1.24
N VAL A 352 -19.34 -7.26 -1.77
CA VAL A 352 -19.65 -5.82 -1.89
C VAL A 352 -19.89 -5.28 -0.47
N LEU A 353 -18.87 -4.63 0.09
CA LEU A 353 -18.99 -3.87 1.34
C LEU A 353 -20.14 -2.87 1.20
N ALA A 354 -20.90 -2.68 2.28
CA ALA A 354 -21.98 -1.71 2.31
C ALA A 354 -21.44 -0.30 1.95
N PRO A 355 -22.09 0.43 1.02
CA PRO A 355 -21.64 1.77 0.63
C PRO A 355 -21.63 2.73 1.82
N ILE A 356 -20.79 3.77 1.76
CA ILE A 356 -20.65 4.78 2.83
C ILE A 356 -21.98 5.45 3.18
N GLU A 357 -22.91 5.53 2.23
CA GLU A 357 -24.33 5.78 2.51
C GLU A 357 -25.22 4.92 1.61
N ALA A 358 -26.41 4.57 2.10
CA ALA A 358 -27.34 3.65 1.45
C ALA A 358 -28.08 4.26 0.24
N THR A 359 -28.20 5.58 0.14
CA THR A 359 -29.05 6.25 -0.87
C THR A 359 -28.45 6.16 -2.29
N PRO A 360 -29.25 5.85 -3.34
CA PRO A 360 -28.78 5.85 -4.73
C PRO A 360 -28.33 7.24 -5.21
N CYS A 361 -27.24 7.31 -5.98
CA CYS A 361 -26.74 8.52 -6.64
C CYS A 361 -27.05 8.45 -8.15
N THR A 362 -27.64 9.50 -8.72
CA THR A 362 -28.07 9.52 -10.14
C THR A 362 -27.49 10.71 -10.90
N LYS A 363 -26.93 10.46 -12.09
CA LYS A 363 -26.65 11.48 -13.11
C LYS A 363 -27.18 10.99 -14.46
N SER A 364 -28.02 11.79 -15.12
CA SER A 364 -28.64 11.46 -16.40
C SER A 364 -27.58 11.22 -17.50
N GLY A 365 -27.76 10.19 -18.33
CA GLY A 365 -26.86 9.87 -19.44
C GLY A 365 -25.74 8.88 -19.12
N ASN A 366 -25.63 8.41 -17.87
CA ASN A 366 -24.69 7.34 -17.51
C ASN A 366 -25.19 5.96 -18.00
N PRO A 367 -24.29 5.07 -18.49
CA PRO A 367 -24.66 3.71 -18.84
C PRO A 367 -25.13 2.92 -17.61
N THR A 368 -25.76 1.76 -17.78
CA THR A 368 -26.13 0.87 -16.64
C THR A 368 -24.98 -0.02 -16.17
N ASN A 369 -23.89 -0.08 -16.93
CA ASN A 369 -22.64 -0.77 -16.59
C ASN A 369 -21.51 -0.19 -17.48
N PRO A 370 -20.34 0.20 -16.93
CA PRO A 370 -19.21 0.73 -17.73
C PRO A 370 -18.70 -0.26 -18.78
N ALA A 371 -18.89 -1.58 -18.58
CA ALA A 371 -18.56 -2.59 -19.57
C ALA A 371 -19.39 -2.44 -20.87
N THR A 372 -20.62 -1.91 -20.80
CA THR A 372 -21.45 -1.70 -22.00
C THR A 372 -20.90 -0.60 -22.91
N VAL A 373 -19.93 0.18 -22.41
CA VAL A 373 -19.27 1.26 -23.15
C VAL A 373 -17.78 1.00 -23.37
N GLY A 374 -17.35 -0.26 -23.25
CA GLY A 374 -15.98 -0.69 -23.53
C GLY A 374 -14.99 -0.48 -22.39
N VAL A 375 -15.44 -0.01 -21.22
CA VAL A 375 -14.62 0.12 -20.02
C VAL A 375 -14.61 -1.22 -19.27
N ASN A 376 -13.62 -2.06 -19.59
CA ASN A 376 -13.51 -3.43 -19.04
C ASN A 376 -12.51 -3.56 -17.89
N SER A 377 -11.75 -2.51 -17.60
CA SER A 377 -10.77 -2.45 -16.50
C SER A 377 -10.63 -1.00 -16.03
N TYR A 378 -10.60 -0.81 -14.72
CA TYR A 378 -10.33 0.46 -14.04
C TYR A 378 -9.76 0.17 -12.66
N SER A 379 -8.97 1.09 -12.13
CA SER A 379 -8.31 0.95 -10.85
C SER A 379 -8.95 1.83 -9.76
N ILE A 380 -9.67 2.87 -10.17
CA ILE A 380 -10.51 3.70 -9.30
C ILE A 380 -11.89 3.86 -9.95
N TRP A 381 -12.94 3.77 -9.15
CA TRP A 381 -14.31 4.02 -9.57
C TRP A 381 -14.95 5.12 -8.72
N GLN A 382 -15.24 6.28 -9.32
CA GLN A 382 -16.11 7.28 -8.71
C GLN A 382 -17.56 6.82 -8.86
N TYR A 383 -18.15 6.32 -7.77
CA TYR A 383 -19.48 5.70 -7.81
C TYR A 383 -20.59 6.65 -7.37
N ARG A 384 -20.24 7.81 -6.78
CA ARG A 384 -21.20 8.85 -6.42
C ARG A 384 -20.56 10.23 -6.25
N SER A 385 -21.39 11.27 -6.38
CA SER A 385 -21.00 12.68 -6.24
C SER A 385 -21.77 13.44 -5.15
N ASP A 386 -22.42 12.72 -4.24
CA ASP A 386 -23.42 13.26 -3.31
C ASP A 386 -23.32 12.74 -1.88
N ALA A 387 -22.15 12.24 -1.47
CA ALA A 387 -21.94 11.76 -0.11
C ALA A 387 -21.88 12.90 0.90
N ASN A 388 -22.23 12.62 2.16
CA ASN A 388 -22.01 13.51 3.30
C ASN A 388 -20.94 12.92 4.22
N ILE A 389 -19.83 13.63 4.37
CA ILE A 389 -18.73 13.25 5.26
C ILE A 389 -18.57 14.31 6.33
N SER A 390 -18.44 13.88 7.59
CA SER A 390 -18.19 14.79 8.71
C SER A 390 -16.96 15.65 8.43
N GLY A 391 -17.11 16.97 8.61
CA GLY A 391 -16.04 17.95 8.35
C GLY A 391 -16.05 18.57 6.96
N ILE A 392 -16.93 18.12 6.05
CA ILE A 392 -17.13 18.73 4.73
C ILE A 392 -18.51 19.39 4.69
N ASN A 393 -18.54 20.63 4.23
CA ASN A 393 -19.80 21.33 4.00
C ASN A 393 -20.35 20.97 2.62
N GLY A 394 -21.56 20.42 2.59
CA GLY A 394 -22.21 20.03 1.34
C GLY A 394 -21.81 18.64 0.86
N LYS A 395 -21.96 18.43 -0.45
CA LYS A 395 -21.76 17.14 -1.10
C LYS A 395 -20.31 16.94 -1.53
N VAL A 396 -19.90 15.67 -1.55
CA VAL A 396 -18.57 15.28 -1.98
C VAL A 396 -18.58 13.94 -2.71
N ASP A 397 -17.61 13.79 -3.60
CA ASP A 397 -17.43 12.63 -4.45
C ASP A 397 -16.68 11.53 -3.68
N ILE A 398 -17.11 10.29 -3.89
CA ILE A 398 -16.49 9.11 -3.26
C ILE A 398 -16.14 8.07 -4.31
N ASN A 399 -14.95 7.51 -4.11
CA ASN A 399 -14.32 6.57 -5.00
C ASN A 399 -13.97 5.27 -4.28
N TYR A 400 -14.10 4.17 -5.01
CA TYR A 400 -13.47 2.91 -4.67
C TYR A 400 -12.17 2.75 -5.46
N ALA A 401 -11.04 2.76 -4.76
CA ALA A 401 -9.76 2.36 -5.33
C ALA A 401 -9.51 0.88 -5.04
N TYR A 402 -9.24 0.11 -6.09
CA TYR A 402 -8.99 -1.34 -6.03
C TYR A 402 -7.51 -1.69 -5.91
N LYS A 403 -6.67 -0.66 -5.83
CA LYS A 403 -5.23 -0.78 -5.65
C LYS A 403 -4.80 0.00 -4.41
N ASP A 404 -3.92 -0.60 -3.63
CA ASP A 404 -3.20 0.11 -2.57
C ASP A 404 -2.09 0.97 -3.18
N TYR A 405 -2.48 2.12 -3.74
CA TYR A 405 -1.54 3.01 -4.41
C TYR A 405 -0.42 3.46 -3.48
N ALA A 406 -0.72 3.77 -2.23
CA ALA A 406 0.28 4.23 -1.27
C ALA A 406 1.39 3.18 -1.09
N THR A 407 1.03 1.90 -0.94
CA THR A 407 2.01 0.82 -0.86
C THR A 407 2.72 0.59 -2.20
N ILE A 408 2.00 0.59 -3.32
CA ILE A 408 2.60 0.41 -4.67
C ILE A 408 3.66 1.49 -4.93
N LEU A 409 3.33 2.76 -4.70
CA LEU A 409 4.22 3.92 -4.89
C LEU A 409 5.45 3.86 -3.98
N ALA A 410 5.30 3.35 -2.75
CA ALA A 410 6.40 3.19 -1.81
C ALA A 410 7.35 2.04 -2.12
N THR A 411 6.90 1.02 -2.85
CA THR A 411 7.62 -0.24 -2.98
C THR A 411 8.11 -0.56 -4.38
N THR A 412 7.57 0.11 -5.40
CA THR A 412 7.89 -0.14 -6.81
C THR A 412 8.80 0.94 -7.41
N THR A 413 9.46 0.60 -8.52
CA THR A 413 10.23 1.51 -9.35
C THR A 413 9.50 1.77 -10.67
N ARG A 414 9.77 2.92 -11.27
CA ARG A 414 9.42 3.30 -12.64
C ARG A 414 10.11 2.37 -13.64
N SER A 415 9.62 2.40 -14.88
CA SER A 415 10.18 1.63 -16.00
C SER A 415 11.65 1.96 -16.29
N ASP A 416 12.09 3.17 -15.96
CA ASP A 416 13.48 3.63 -16.05
C ASP A 416 14.36 3.22 -14.84
N GLY A 417 13.82 2.43 -13.90
CA GLY A 417 14.52 1.96 -12.71
C GLY A 417 14.57 2.97 -11.55
N THR A 418 14.07 4.19 -11.73
CA THR A 418 14.01 5.19 -10.65
C THR A 418 12.82 4.97 -9.73
N LYS A 419 12.87 5.46 -8.49
CA LYS A 419 11.70 5.42 -7.59
C LYS A 419 10.69 6.50 -7.98
N TRP A 420 9.43 6.26 -7.69
CA TRP A 420 8.40 7.32 -7.74
C TRP A 420 8.76 8.44 -6.75
N ASN A 421 8.37 9.68 -7.06
CA ASN A 421 8.41 10.80 -6.12
C ASN A 421 7.31 10.57 -5.06
N HIS A 422 7.64 9.74 -4.07
CA HIS A 422 6.79 9.35 -2.97
C HIS A 422 7.62 9.37 -1.69
N LEU A 423 7.19 10.16 -0.69
CA LEU A 423 7.81 10.23 0.65
C LEU A 423 9.35 10.31 0.61
N LYS A 424 9.92 11.33 -0.08
CA LYS A 424 11.37 11.56 -0.09
C LYS A 424 11.94 11.77 1.31
#